data_AF-A0A4U2MM99-F1
#
_entry.id   AF-A0A4U2MM99-F1
#
_cell.length_a   1.000
_cell.length_b   1.000
_cell.length_c   1.000
_cell.angle_alpha   90.00
_cell.angle_beta   90.00
_cell.angle_gamma   90.00
#
_symmetry.space_group_name_H-M   'P 1'
#
loop_
_entity.id
_entity.type
_entity.pdbx_description
1 polymer ?
#
loop_
_entity_poly.entity_id
_entity_poly.type
_entity_poly.pdbx_seq_one_letter_code
_entity_poly.pdbx_strand_id
1 'polypeptide(L)'
;MAYHIFIQAPLGQGKTFLMSLLAHYWKKKVEDRGGKIELFSNYELADSKPINHYTDWYEVAEAQGSICCWDECQMAFSNRKWSRHGSTIATEVMMFTRKMKSVQMYCSPSISNVDSRIRQIVEVLVDVRQIPNRGFSIRFSDYQEGTLLNKTFLPMSKAKKFFDLELYDTHQMVKGFPLPQTERESDKFFDTLEQIHDRARGKKKKQTIILDKNDGINVKEGAM
;
A
#
# COMPACT_ATOMS: atom_id res chain seq x y z
N MET A 1 9.88 -1.80 8.01
CA MET A 1 8.50 -2.27 8.24
C MET A 1 7.61 -1.52 7.26
N ALA A 2 6.69 -2.20 6.57
CA ALA A 2 5.76 -1.53 5.66
C ALA A 2 4.54 -1.01 6.45
N TYR A 3 4.07 0.18 6.08
CA TYR A 3 3.00 0.91 6.76
C TYR A 3 1.81 1.11 5.83
N HIS A 4 0.63 1.23 6.42
CA HIS A 4 -0.63 1.66 5.83
C HIS A 4 -0.87 3.12 6.21
N ILE A 5 -0.81 4.00 5.22
CA ILE A 5 -0.92 5.44 5.36
C ILE A 5 -2.21 5.88 4.68
N PHE A 6 -3.08 6.55 5.42
CA PHE A 6 -4.34 7.05 4.90
C PHE A 6 -4.31 8.57 4.77
N ILE A 7 -4.53 9.08 3.57
CA ILE A 7 -4.55 10.50 3.28
C ILE A 7 -6.00 10.91 3.06
N GLN A 8 -6.48 11.86 3.86
CA GLN A 8 -7.86 12.35 3.76
C GLN A 8 -7.93 13.86 3.60
N ALA A 9 -8.86 14.28 2.75
CA ALA A 9 -9.27 15.66 2.58
C ALA A 9 -10.53 15.73 1.72
N PRO A 10 -11.37 16.78 1.84
CA PRO A 10 -12.44 17.03 0.89
C PRO A 10 -11.96 17.04 -0.58
N LEU A 11 -12.89 16.86 -1.51
CA LEU A 11 -12.59 16.92 -2.94
C LEU A 11 -11.93 18.26 -3.32
N GLY A 12 -10.94 18.21 -4.21
CA GLY A 12 -10.18 19.39 -4.66
C GLY A 12 -9.08 19.88 -3.70
N GLN A 13 -8.91 19.27 -2.52
CA GLN A 13 -7.93 19.75 -1.51
C GLN A 13 -6.50 19.20 -1.69
N GLY A 14 -6.23 18.49 -2.79
CA GLY A 14 -4.88 17.98 -3.13
C GLY A 14 -4.47 16.66 -2.45
N LYS A 15 -5.43 15.82 -2.04
CA LYS A 15 -5.18 14.49 -1.46
C LYS A 15 -4.40 13.56 -2.40
N THR A 16 -4.84 13.45 -3.65
CA THR A 16 -4.18 12.64 -4.69
C THR A 16 -2.79 13.17 -4.97
N PHE A 17 -2.67 14.49 -5.22
CA PHE A 17 -1.37 15.16 -5.36
C PHE A 17 -0.40 14.86 -4.22
N LEU A 18 -0.84 14.97 -2.96
CA LEU A 18 0.04 14.70 -1.82
C LEU A 18 0.45 13.23 -1.79
N MET A 19 -0.47 12.30 -2.06
CA MET A 19 -0.15 10.88 -2.16
C MET A 19 0.92 10.61 -3.21
N SER A 20 0.71 11.12 -4.44
CA SER A 20 1.65 10.98 -5.55
C SER A 20 3.03 11.57 -5.22
N LEU A 21 3.05 12.75 -4.59
CA LEU A 21 4.29 13.40 -4.15
C LEU A 21 5.01 12.60 -3.08
N LEU A 22 4.30 12.10 -2.07
CA LEU A 22 4.89 11.29 -0.99
C LEU A 22 5.46 9.97 -1.53
N ALA A 23 4.74 9.30 -2.43
CA ALA A 23 5.20 8.07 -3.06
C ALA A 23 6.54 8.28 -3.80
N HIS A 24 6.61 9.29 -4.66
CA HIS A 24 7.84 9.64 -5.39
C HIS A 24 8.98 10.09 -4.46
N TYR A 25 8.66 10.90 -3.44
CA TYR A 25 9.65 11.33 -2.46
C TYR A 25 10.29 10.15 -1.73
N TRP A 26 9.49 9.19 -1.26
CA TRP A 26 10.01 8.01 -0.59
C TRP A 26 10.74 7.07 -1.53
N LYS A 27 10.26 6.91 -2.77
CA LYS A 27 10.98 6.17 -3.81
C LYS A 27 12.38 6.73 -4.04
N LYS A 28 12.47 8.04 -4.33
CA LYS A 28 13.74 8.74 -4.53
C LYS A 28 14.67 8.58 -3.33
N LYS A 29 14.15 8.73 -2.11
CA LYS A 29 14.97 8.60 -0.89
C LYS A 29 15.53 7.19 -0.67
N VAL A 30 14.84 6.15 -1.14
CA VAL A 30 15.34 4.77 -1.11
C VAL A 30 16.40 4.57 -2.19
N GLU A 31 16.16 5.07 -3.40
CA GLU A 31 17.10 4.99 -4.52
C GLU A 31 18.41 5.75 -4.25
N ASP A 32 18.34 6.94 -3.67
CA ASP A 32 19.50 7.74 -3.25
C ASP A 32 20.37 7.01 -2.20
N ARG A 33 19.82 5.99 -1.53
CA ARG A 33 20.52 5.13 -0.55
C ARG A 33 20.98 3.80 -1.16
N GLY A 34 20.87 3.64 -2.49
CA GLY A 34 21.22 2.41 -3.21
C GLY A 34 20.18 1.29 -3.07
N GLY A 35 18.99 1.59 -2.53
CA GLY A 35 17.88 0.66 -2.48
C GLY A 35 17.07 0.66 -3.78
N LYS A 36 16.21 -0.35 -3.94
CA LYS A 36 15.24 -0.42 -5.03
C LYS A 36 13.83 -0.48 -4.46
N ILE A 37 12.90 0.27 -5.04
CA ILE A 37 11.49 0.25 -4.66
C ILE A 37 10.60 0.53 -5.87
N GLU A 38 9.60 -0.31 -6.07
CA GLU A 38 8.66 -0.20 -7.18
C GLU A 38 7.42 0.61 -6.77
N LEU A 39 6.81 1.35 -7.70
CA LEU A 39 5.52 2.01 -7.48
C LEU A 39 4.40 1.24 -8.20
N PHE A 40 3.26 1.13 -7.54
CA PHE A 40 2.03 0.59 -8.10
C PHE A 40 0.86 1.53 -7.83
N SER A 41 -0.11 1.62 -8.74
CA SER A 41 -1.28 2.47 -8.52
C SER A 41 -2.52 2.05 -9.31
N ASN A 42 -3.70 2.37 -8.77
CA ASN A 42 -4.99 2.16 -9.45
C ASN A 42 -5.41 3.33 -10.36
N TYR A 43 -4.53 4.30 -10.55
CA TYR A 43 -4.67 5.48 -11.40
C TYR A 43 -3.33 5.72 -12.10
N GLU A 44 -3.31 6.52 -13.16
CA GLU A 44 -2.07 6.90 -13.83
C GLU A 44 -1.20 7.78 -12.93
N LEU A 45 -0.15 7.17 -12.40
CA LEU A 45 0.92 7.79 -11.63
C LEU A 45 2.23 7.57 -12.39
N ALA A 46 3.02 8.63 -12.54
CA ALA A 46 4.33 8.55 -13.17
C ALA A 46 5.21 7.46 -12.51
N ASP A 47 6.02 6.78 -13.31
CA ASP A 47 6.94 5.72 -12.89
C ASP A 47 6.31 4.59 -12.05
N SER A 48 5.00 4.37 -12.22
CA SER A 48 4.24 3.33 -11.54
C SER A 48 3.72 2.27 -12.50
N LYS A 49 3.57 1.06 -11.99
CA LYS A 49 2.89 -0.03 -12.67
C LYS A 49 1.40 0.00 -12.31
N PRO A 50 0.49 -0.19 -13.28
CA PRO A 50 -0.93 -0.23 -12.98
C PRO A 50 -1.27 -1.47 -12.14
N ILE A 51 -2.17 -1.32 -11.18
CA ILE A 51 -2.80 -2.43 -10.45
C ILE A 51 -4.29 -2.47 -10.78
N ASN A 52 -4.64 -3.28 -11.78
CA ASN A 52 -6.00 -3.33 -12.35
C ASN A 52 -6.56 -4.74 -12.46
N HIS A 53 -5.72 -5.76 -12.31
CA HIS A 53 -6.09 -7.16 -12.30
C HIS A 53 -5.49 -7.85 -11.07
N TYR A 54 -6.14 -8.91 -10.57
CA TYR A 54 -5.74 -9.50 -9.28
C TYR A 54 -4.35 -10.12 -9.35
N THR A 55 -3.91 -10.54 -10.53
CA THR A 55 -2.57 -11.08 -10.78
C THR A 55 -1.46 -10.03 -10.65
N ASP A 56 -1.78 -8.75 -10.70
CA ASP A 56 -0.79 -7.66 -10.58
C ASP A 56 -0.18 -7.66 -9.16
N TRP A 57 -0.88 -8.23 -8.17
CA TRP A 57 -0.32 -8.50 -6.84
C TRP A 57 0.89 -9.44 -6.86
N TYR A 58 1.04 -10.26 -7.89
CA TYR A 58 2.22 -11.10 -8.06
C TYR A 58 3.48 -10.26 -8.29
N GLU A 59 3.37 -9.17 -9.05
CA GLU A 59 4.49 -8.24 -9.24
C GLU A 59 4.81 -7.49 -7.94
N VAL A 60 3.80 -7.15 -7.15
CA VAL A 60 3.98 -6.57 -5.81
C VAL A 60 4.75 -7.55 -4.90
N ALA A 61 4.38 -8.84 -4.95
CA ALA A 61 5.06 -9.89 -4.18
C ALA A 61 6.51 -10.12 -4.65
N GLU A 62 6.75 -10.05 -5.96
CA GLU A 62 8.08 -10.21 -6.55
C GLU A 62 9.01 -9.05 -6.21
N ALA A 63 8.50 -7.81 -6.15
CA ALA A 63 9.30 -6.61 -5.91
C ALA A 63 10.02 -6.60 -4.56
N GLN A 64 9.48 -7.26 -3.52
CA GLN A 64 10.05 -7.30 -2.16
C GLN A 64 10.42 -5.92 -1.58
N GLY A 65 9.66 -4.91 -1.97
CA GLY A 65 9.90 -3.50 -1.67
C GLY A 65 9.11 -2.64 -2.66
N SER A 66 7.96 -2.13 -2.24
CA SER A 66 7.10 -1.32 -3.11
C SER A 66 6.27 -0.31 -2.34
N ILE A 67 5.67 0.63 -3.08
CA ILE A 67 4.61 1.52 -2.59
C ILE A 67 3.40 1.34 -3.51
N CYS A 68 2.26 0.97 -2.95
CA CYS A 68 0.99 0.91 -3.68
C CYS A 68 0.12 2.12 -3.32
N CYS A 69 -0.32 2.87 -4.32
CA CYS A 69 -1.16 4.05 -4.17
C CYS A 69 -2.59 3.79 -4.64
N TRP A 70 -3.55 4.01 -3.74
CA TRP A 70 -4.97 3.75 -3.96
C TRP A 70 -5.75 5.07 -3.90
N ASP A 71 -6.05 5.66 -5.06
CA ASP A 71 -6.92 6.82 -5.15
C ASP A 71 -8.41 6.42 -5.11
N GLU A 72 -9.23 7.30 -4.55
CA GLU A 72 -10.65 7.10 -4.25
C GLU A 72 -10.91 5.72 -3.62
N CYS A 73 -10.11 5.38 -2.61
CA CYS A 73 -10.05 4.04 -2.03
C CYS A 73 -11.39 3.58 -1.43
N GLN A 74 -12.29 4.51 -1.08
CA GLN A 74 -13.64 4.17 -0.65
C GLN A 74 -14.48 3.50 -1.75
N MET A 75 -14.15 3.72 -3.04
CA MET A 75 -14.78 3.00 -4.15
C MET A 75 -14.26 1.57 -4.27
N ALA A 76 -12.97 1.41 -3.99
CA ALA A 76 -12.27 0.14 -3.94
C ALA A 76 -12.76 -0.71 -2.75
N PHE A 77 -12.79 -0.16 -1.55
CA PHE A 77 -13.05 -0.87 -0.29
C PHE A 77 -14.43 -0.54 0.30
N SER A 78 -15.46 -0.40 -0.54
CA SER A 78 -16.81 -0.07 -0.08
C SER A 78 -17.54 -1.31 0.47
N ASN A 79 -17.99 -1.25 1.73
CA ASN A 79 -18.85 -2.27 2.37
C ASN A 79 -20.09 -2.66 1.55
N ARG A 80 -20.57 -1.78 0.66
CA ARG A 80 -21.82 -1.97 -0.08
C ARG A 80 -21.65 -2.71 -1.41
N LYS A 81 -20.45 -2.74 -1.97
CA LYS A 81 -20.20 -3.33 -3.30
C LYS A 81 -19.56 -4.71 -3.23
N TRP A 82 -19.00 -5.09 -2.09
CA TRP A 82 -18.27 -6.35 -1.96
C TRP A 82 -19.13 -7.45 -1.37
N SER A 83 -19.05 -8.63 -1.99
CA SER A 83 -19.50 -9.85 -1.34
C SER A 83 -18.65 -10.08 -0.07
N ARG A 84 -19.21 -10.81 0.90
CA ARG A 84 -18.48 -11.18 2.13
C ARG A 84 -17.12 -11.82 1.79
N HIS A 85 -17.06 -12.59 0.71
CA HIS A 85 -15.85 -13.19 0.15
C HIS A 85 -14.80 -12.15 -0.25
N GLY A 86 -15.17 -11.16 -1.07
CA GLY A 86 -14.25 -10.10 -1.51
C GLY A 86 -13.67 -9.28 -0.36
N SER A 87 -14.48 -8.95 0.65
CA SER A 87 -14.00 -8.24 1.84
C SER A 87 -12.96 -9.03 2.64
N THR A 88 -13.12 -10.36 2.75
CA THR A 88 -12.14 -11.22 3.42
C THR A 88 -10.82 -11.23 2.67
N ILE A 89 -10.86 -11.48 1.35
CA ILE A 89 -9.65 -11.57 0.52
C ILE A 89 -8.88 -10.26 0.53
N ALA A 90 -9.57 -9.13 0.39
CA ALA A 90 -8.90 -7.84 0.43
C ALA A 90 -8.17 -7.60 1.74
N THR A 91 -8.81 -7.97 2.86
CA THR A 91 -8.20 -7.85 4.18
C THR A 91 -6.96 -8.73 4.27
N GLU A 92 -7.03 -9.98 3.81
CA GLU A 92 -5.90 -10.91 3.79
C GLU A 92 -4.73 -10.40 2.94
N VAL A 93 -5.02 -9.95 1.71
CA VAL A 93 -4.01 -9.35 0.81
C VAL A 93 -3.35 -8.15 1.49
N MET A 94 -4.15 -7.24 2.05
CA MET A 94 -3.62 -6.06 2.77
C MET A 94 -2.76 -6.45 3.97
N MET A 95 -3.13 -7.48 4.73
CA MET A 95 -2.30 -7.99 5.82
C MET A 95 -0.96 -8.56 5.32
N PHE A 96 -0.94 -9.21 4.15
CA PHE A 96 0.28 -9.76 3.57
C PHE A 96 1.23 -8.70 2.98
N THR A 97 0.76 -7.49 2.67
CA THR A 97 1.63 -6.39 2.20
C THR A 97 2.80 -6.11 3.14
N ARG A 98 2.63 -6.33 4.45
CA ARG A 98 3.70 -6.22 5.45
C ARG A 98 4.82 -7.23 5.23
N LYS A 99 4.48 -8.47 4.83
CA LYS A 99 5.45 -9.53 4.49
C LYS A 99 6.16 -9.23 3.18
N MET A 100 5.44 -8.68 2.21
CA MET A 100 5.97 -8.24 0.91
C MET A 100 6.78 -6.93 0.98
N LYS A 101 6.88 -6.30 2.17
CA LYS A 101 7.52 -4.98 2.38
C LYS A 101 6.93 -3.88 1.50
N SER A 102 5.61 -3.93 1.29
CA SER A 102 4.88 -3.01 0.42
C SER A 102 4.12 -1.98 1.25
N VAL A 103 4.54 -0.71 1.20
CA VAL A 103 3.84 0.41 1.84
C VAL A 103 2.53 0.65 1.08
N GLN A 104 1.43 0.80 1.81
CA GLN A 104 0.14 1.12 1.23
C GLN A 104 -0.19 2.59 1.51
N MET A 105 -0.48 3.37 0.48
CA MET A 105 -0.99 4.73 0.59
C MET A 105 -2.41 4.76 0.04
N TYR A 106 -3.35 5.23 0.85
CA TYR A 106 -4.76 5.34 0.50
C TYR A 106 -5.18 6.79 0.45
N CYS A 107 -6.12 7.11 -0.43
CA CYS A 107 -6.67 8.45 -0.56
C CYS A 107 -8.21 8.38 -0.65
N SER A 108 -8.91 9.16 0.17
CA SER A 108 -10.37 9.25 0.20
C SER A 108 -10.82 10.57 0.85
N PRO A 109 -12.04 11.07 0.58
CA PRO A 109 -12.60 12.20 1.31
C PRO A 109 -12.59 12.06 2.83
N SER A 110 -12.79 10.83 3.33
CA SER A 110 -12.80 10.52 4.76
C SER A 110 -12.48 9.05 4.97
N ILE A 111 -11.65 8.77 5.97
CA ILE A 111 -11.35 7.40 6.39
C ILE A 111 -12.62 6.64 6.81
N SER A 112 -13.62 7.33 7.37
CA SER A 112 -14.89 6.73 7.81
C SER A 112 -15.70 6.10 6.67
N ASN A 113 -15.41 6.45 5.41
CA ASN A 113 -16.09 5.88 4.24
C ASN A 113 -15.53 4.51 3.82
N VAL A 114 -14.45 4.06 4.45
CA VAL A 114 -13.74 2.83 4.11
C VAL A 114 -14.13 1.69 5.06
N ASP A 115 -14.09 0.45 4.57
CA ASP A 115 -14.33 -0.76 5.37
C ASP A 115 -13.54 -0.74 6.68
N SER A 116 -14.22 -1.10 7.78
CA SER A 116 -13.66 -1.03 9.13
C SER A 116 -12.40 -1.90 9.29
N ARG A 117 -12.29 -3.02 8.57
CA ARG A 117 -11.11 -3.90 8.60
C ARG A 117 -9.89 -3.21 8.02
N ILE A 118 -10.08 -2.47 6.93
CA ILE A 118 -9.01 -1.66 6.32
C ILE A 118 -8.65 -0.49 7.24
N ARG A 119 -9.62 0.16 7.87
CA ARG A 119 -9.33 1.20 8.87
C ARG A 119 -8.49 0.69 10.03
N GLN A 120 -8.80 -0.50 10.54
CA GLN A 120 -8.09 -1.08 11.69
C GLN A 120 -6.60 -1.33 11.43
N ILE A 121 -6.19 -1.52 10.16
CA ILE A 121 -4.79 -1.77 9.82
C ILE A 121 -4.01 -0.49 9.46
N VAL A 122 -4.67 0.65 9.29
CA VAL A 122 -4.02 1.95 9.05
C VAL A 122 -3.24 2.37 10.29
N GLU A 123 -1.97 2.71 10.14
CA GLU A 123 -1.17 3.25 11.24
C GLU A 123 -1.06 4.78 11.21
N VAL A 124 -1.01 5.39 10.03
CA VAL A 124 -0.81 6.84 9.90
C VAL A 124 -1.99 7.47 9.18
N LEU A 125 -2.62 8.44 9.84
CA LEU A 125 -3.62 9.31 9.23
C LEU A 125 -2.97 10.64 8.83
N VAL A 126 -3.20 11.06 7.59
CA VAL A 126 -2.67 12.31 7.03
C VAL A 126 -3.85 13.19 6.62
N ASP A 127 -4.06 14.27 7.37
CA ASP A 127 -5.06 15.28 7.01
C ASP A 127 -4.42 16.34 6.10
N VAL A 128 -5.07 16.59 4.96
CA VAL A 128 -4.64 17.63 4.01
C VAL A 128 -5.67 18.75 3.97
N ARG A 129 -5.18 19.98 4.03
CA ARG A 129 -5.99 21.17 3.80
C ARG A 129 -5.24 22.14 2.91
N GLN A 130 -5.77 22.38 1.72
CA GLN A 130 -5.34 23.48 0.88
C GLN A 130 -5.77 24.80 1.52
N ILE A 131 -4.82 25.73 1.58
CA ILE A 131 -5.03 27.12 1.95
C ILE A 131 -4.87 27.92 0.65
N PRO A 132 -5.97 28.49 0.10
CA PRO A 132 -5.94 29.20 -1.18
C PRO A 132 -4.78 30.19 -1.26
N ASN A 133 -4.06 30.16 -2.38
CA ASN A 133 -2.88 31.01 -2.66
C ASN A 133 -1.70 30.90 -1.68
N ARG A 134 -1.78 30.08 -0.61
CA ARG A 134 -0.69 29.92 0.37
C ARG A 134 0.01 28.57 0.24
N GLY A 135 -0.72 27.48 0.08
CA GLY A 135 -0.13 26.13 0.02
C GLY A 135 -1.02 25.06 0.65
N PHE A 136 -0.38 24.00 1.16
CA PHE A 136 -1.07 22.87 1.81
C PHE A 136 -0.60 22.72 3.25
N SER A 137 -1.54 22.74 4.19
CA SER A 137 -1.32 22.30 5.56
C SER A 137 -1.49 20.79 5.62
N ILE A 138 -0.49 20.09 6.16
CA ILE A 138 -0.44 18.63 6.22
C ILE A 138 -0.21 18.25 7.68
N ARG A 139 -1.07 17.38 8.21
CA ARG A 139 -0.97 16.88 9.59
C ARG A 139 -0.87 15.36 9.54
N PHE A 140 0.18 14.82 10.15
CA PHE A 140 0.38 13.39 10.33
C PHE A 140 0.03 13.03 11.77
N SER A 141 -0.83 12.04 11.94
CA SER A 141 -1.22 11.52 13.24
C SER A 141 -1.08 10.00 13.26
N ASP A 142 -0.77 9.45 14.43
CA ASP A 142 -0.95 8.03 14.69
C ASP A 142 -2.45 7.77 14.70
N TYR A 143 -2.92 6.87 13.84
CA TYR A 143 -4.35 6.60 13.70
C TYR A 143 -4.90 5.80 14.88
N GLN A 144 -4.07 4.94 15.48
CA GLN A 144 -4.47 4.03 16.55
C GLN A 144 -4.56 4.79 17.88
N GLU A 145 -3.58 5.66 18.14
CA GLU A 145 -3.51 6.44 19.38
C GLU A 145 -4.17 7.82 19.26
N GLY A 146 -4.41 8.30 18.04
CA GLY A 146 -4.91 9.65 17.77
C GLY A 146 -3.89 10.76 18.05
N THR A 147 -2.63 10.41 18.30
CA THR A 147 -1.59 11.36 18.69
C THR A 147 -1.00 12.08 17.47
N LEU A 148 -0.64 13.35 17.64
CA LEU A 148 0.01 14.12 16.59
C LEU A 148 1.46 13.67 16.43
N LEU A 149 1.81 13.16 15.25
CA LEU A 149 3.19 12.78 14.92
C LEU A 149 3.97 13.97 14.36
N ASN A 150 3.36 14.70 13.43
CA ASN A 150 4.00 15.84 12.78
C ASN A 150 2.99 16.79 12.15
N LYS A 151 3.39 18.05 11.97
CA LYS A 151 2.67 19.04 11.17
C LYS A 151 3.65 19.75 10.25
N THR A 152 3.31 19.81 8.97
CA THR A 152 4.13 20.49 7.96
C THR A 152 3.27 21.35 7.04
N PHE A 153 3.92 22.29 6.37
CA PHE A 153 3.29 23.18 5.41
C PHE A 153 4.09 23.13 4.11
N LEU A 154 3.40 22.85 3.00
CA LEU A 154 3.96 22.90 1.65
C LEU A 154 3.54 24.22 0.99
N PRO A 155 4.44 25.21 0.86
CA PRO A 155 4.11 26.47 0.21
C PRO A 155 3.69 26.28 -1.25
N MET A 156 2.77 27.12 -1.72
CA MET A 156 2.25 27.04 -3.09
C MET A 156 3.36 27.19 -4.14
N SER A 157 4.40 27.99 -3.86
CA SER A 157 5.55 28.14 -4.75
C SER A 157 6.33 26.84 -4.96
N LYS A 158 6.38 25.96 -3.95
CA LYS A 158 6.96 24.62 -4.08
C LYS A 158 5.97 23.64 -4.70
N ALA A 159 4.70 23.71 -4.31
CA ALA A 159 3.66 22.86 -4.87
C ALA A 159 3.55 23.01 -6.40
N LYS A 160 3.60 24.25 -6.92
CA LYS A 160 3.61 24.54 -8.36
C LYS A 160 4.71 23.80 -9.11
N LYS A 161 5.93 23.82 -8.58
CA LYS A 161 7.06 23.07 -9.17
C LYS A 161 6.80 21.56 -9.27
N PHE A 162 6.02 21.00 -8.35
CA PHE A 162 5.64 19.59 -8.40
C PHE A 162 4.43 19.34 -9.30
N PHE A 163 3.52 20.31 -9.45
CA PHE A 163 2.46 20.23 -10.46
C PHE A 163 3.04 20.23 -11.87
N ASP A 164 4.09 21.03 -12.11
CA ASP A 164 4.80 21.10 -13.39
C ASP A 164 5.53 19.80 -13.76
N LEU A 165 5.65 18.85 -12.83
CA LEU A 165 6.19 17.50 -13.10
C LEU A 165 5.13 16.53 -13.62
N GLU A 166 3.84 16.93 -13.64
CA GLU A 166 2.73 16.13 -14.15
C GLU A 166 2.72 14.69 -13.62
N LEU A 167 2.94 14.54 -12.30
CA LEU A 167 3.11 13.22 -11.66
C LEU A 167 1.90 12.30 -11.83
N TYR A 168 0.72 12.81 -12.14
CA TYR A 168 -0.48 12.00 -12.31
C TYR A 168 -1.51 12.70 -13.21
N ASP A 169 -2.35 11.91 -13.88
CA ASP A 169 -3.49 12.43 -14.63
C ASP A 169 -4.70 12.63 -13.71
N THR A 170 -5.19 13.87 -13.63
CA THR A 170 -6.37 14.23 -12.80
C THR A 170 -7.69 13.88 -13.48
N HIS A 171 -7.71 13.66 -14.79
CA HIS A 171 -8.93 13.40 -15.57
C HIS A 171 -9.26 11.92 -15.71
N GLN A 172 -8.31 11.03 -15.42
CA GLN A 172 -8.53 9.60 -15.53
C GLN A 172 -9.45 9.08 -14.41
N MET A 173 -10.37 8.20 -14.78
CA MET A 173 -11.16 7.45 -13.81
C MET A 173 -10.29 6.43 -13.07
N VAL A 174 -10.38 6.42 -11.74
CA VAL A 174 -9.73 5.41 -10.91
C VAL A 174 -10.27 4.01 -11.19
N LYS A 175 -9.38 3.02 -11.17
CA LYS A 175 -9.76 1.61 -11.25
C LYS A 175 -10.09 1.07 -9.86
N GLY A 176 -10.96 0.07 -9.80
CA GLY A 176 -11.31 -0.62 -8.56
C GLY A 176 -10.14 -1.41 -7.98
N PHE A 177 -10.31 -1.93 -6.76
CA PHE A 177 -9.32 -2.78 -6.14
C PHE A 177 -9.42 -4.20 -6.70
N PRO A 178 -8.36 -4.71 -7.35
CA PRO A 178 -8.48 -5.94 -8.12
C PRO A 178 -8.40 -7.17 -7.23
N LEU A 179 -9.44 -8.01 -7.29
CA LEU A 179 -9.58 -9.25 -6.52
C LEU A 179 -10.08 -10.38 -7.41
N PRO A 180 -9.71 -11.64 -7.10
CA PRO A 180 -10.35 -12.81 -7.71
C PRO A 180 -11.85 -12.81 -7.39
N GLN A 181 -12.67 -13.27 -8.35
CA GLN A 181 -14.13 -13.19 -8.22
C GLN A 181 -14.72 -14.45 -7.59
N THR A 182 -14.03 -15.58 -7.71
CA THR A 182 -14.49 -16.89 -7.23
C THR A 182 -13.58 -17.46 -6.14
N GLU A 183 -14.12 -18.31 -5.27
CA GLU A 183 -13.34 -19.03 -4.24
C GLU A 183 -12.17 -19.81 -4.85
N ARG A 184 -12.43 -20.56 -5.93
CA ARG A 184 -11.40 -21.33 -6.65
C ARG A 184 -10.26 -20.46 -7.18
N GLU A 185 -10.56 -19.27 -7.71
CA GLU A 185 -9.53 -18.33 -8.13
C GLU A 185 -8.76 -17.75 -6.94
N SER A 186 -9.45 -17.57 -5.81
CA SER A 186 -8.88 -17.02 -4.59
C SER A 186 -7.84 -17.96 -3.96
N ASP A 187 -8.15 -19.25 -3.88
CA ASP A 187 -7.22 -20.27 -3.38
C ASP A 187 -5.95 -20.32 -4.25
N LYS A 188 -6.14 -20.44 -5.57
CA LYS A 188 -5.03 -20.41 -6.53
C LYS A 188 -4.23 -19.11 -6.46
N PHE A 189 -4.93 -17.99 -6.25
CA PHE A 189 -4.31 -16.69 -6.15
C PHE A 189 -3.36 -16.63 -4.97
N PHE A 190 -3.80 -17.04 -3.77
CA PHE A 190 -2.97 -17.04 -2.58
C PHE A 190 -1.81 -18.04 -2.66
N ASP A 191 -2.04 -19.25 -3.17
CA ASP A 191 -0.98 -20.24 -3.39
C ASP A 191 0.12 -19.68 -4.29
N THR A 192 -0.28 -19.03 -5.40
CA THR A 192 0.65 -18.44 -6.36
C THR A 192 1.39 -17.24 -5.74
N LEU A 193 0.66 -16.38 -5.02
CA LEU A 193 1.22 -15.22 -4.33
C LEU A 193 2.28 -15.65 -3.31
N GLU A 194 2.02 -16.69 -2.52
CA GLU A 194 2.98 -17.24 -1.56
C GLU A 194 4.21 -17.82 -2.26
N GLN A 195 4.03 -18.61 -3.32
CA GLN A 195 5.14 -19.19 -4.09
C GLN A 195 6.07 -18.11 -4.67
N ILE A 196 5.50 -17.04 -5.24
CA ILE A 196 6.26 -15.92 -5.80
C ILE A 196 6.96 -15.16 -4.68
N HIS A 197 6.26 -14.86 -3.59
CA HIS A 197 6.84 -14.20 -2.42
C HIS A 197 8.03 -14.99 -1.85
N ASP A 198 7.88 -16.29 -1.68
CA ASP A 198 8.91 -17.18 -1.13
C ASP A 198 10.13 -17.30 -2.04
N ARG A 199 9.89 -17.36 -3.36
CA ARG A 199 10.96 -17.32 -4.36
C ARG A 199 11.72 -16.00 -4.31
N ALA A 200 11.01 -14.87 -4.34
CA ALA A 200 11.60 -13.54 -4.40
C ALA A 200 12.44 -13.19 -3.17
N ARG A 201 12.06 -13.69 -1.98
CA ARG A 201 12.86 -13.51 -0.75
C ARG A 201 13.96 -14.56 -0.56
N GLY A 202 14.13 -15.49 -1.50
CA GLY A 202 15.13 -16.56 -1.43
C GLY A 202 14.94 -17.50 -0.23
N LYS A 203 13.69 -17.81 0.15
CA LYS A 203 13.42 -18.69 1.30
C LYS A 203 14.06 -20.05 1.06
N LYS A 204 15.09 -20.38 1.84
CA LYS A 204 15.65 -21.74 1.88
C LYS A 204 14.65 -22.68 2.55
N LYS A 205 14.59 -23.95 2.10
CA LYS A 205 13.73 -24.98 2.70
C LYS A 205 13.92 -24.98 4.23
N LYS A 206 12.80 -25.03 4.97
CA LYS A 206 12.83 -25.08 6.44
C LYS A 206 13.72 -26.26 6.86
N GLN A 207 14.73 -25.99 7.67
CA GLN A 207 15.43 -27.05 8.38
C GLN A 207 14.50 -27.56 9.47
N THR A 208 14.34 -28.87 9.56
CA THR A 208 13.58 -29.48 10.65
C THR A 208 14.48 -29.47 11.87
N ILE A 209 14.09 -28.68 12.88
CA ILE A 209 14.73 -28.71 14.19
C ILE A 209 14.15 -29.92 14.92
N ILE A 210 14.98 -30.94 15.13
CA ILE A 210 14.63 -32.06 15.99
C ILE A 210 15.20 -31.73 17.36
N LEU A 211 14.31 -31.52 18.34
CA LEU A 211 14.69 -31.40 19.73
C LEU A 211 14.97 -32.81 20.24
N ASP A 212 16.25 -33.12 20.44
CA ASP A 212 16.65 -34.37 21.05
C ASP A 212 16.42 -34.28 22.57
N LYS A 213 16.06 -35.40 23.22
CA LYS A 213 15.67 -35.41 24.64
C LYS A 213 16.81 -35.07 25.62
N ASN A 214 18.03 -34.86 25.12
CA ASN A 214 19.26 -34.63 25.89
C ASN A 214 19.95 -33.29 25.54
N ASP A 215 19.18 -32.20 25.32
CA ASP A 215 19.68 -30.82 25.15
C ASP A 215 20.61 -30.54 23.93
N GLY A 216 20.60 -31.40 22.92
CA GLY A 216 21.28 -31.17 21.64
C GLY A 216 20.32 -30.65 20.56
N ILE A 217 20.55 -29.43 20.04
CA ILE A 217 19.87 -28.96 18.82
C ILE A 217 20.52 -29.64 17.61
N ASN A 218 19.79 -30.57 16.98
CA ASN A 218 20.22 -31.19 15.72
C ASN A 218 19.41 -30.64 14.53
N VAL A 219 20.13 -30.20 13.50
CA VAL A 219 19.57 -29.63 12.27
C VAL A 219 19.62 -30.69 11.17
N LYS A 220 18.47 -31.14 10.66
CA LYS A 220 18.41 -31.97 9.45
C LYS A 220 17.78 -31.20 8.29
N GLU A 221 18.38 -31.34 7.10
CA GLU A 221 17.77 -30.88 5.86
C GLU A 221 16.59 -31.79 5.52
N GLY A 222 15.39 -31.22 5.33
CA GLY A 222 14.20 -31.98 4.96
C GLY A 222 14.24 -32.41 3.49
N ALA A 223 14.25 -33.73 3.26
CA ALA A 223 14.02 -34.34 1.95
C ALA A 223 12.52 -34.38 1.62
N MET A 224 12.23 -34.39 0.31
CA MET A 224 10.91 -34.26 -0.33
C MET A 224 9.98 -35.41 0.00
#